data_AF-A0A7U6LZG7-F1
#
_entry.id   AF-A0A7U6LZG7-F1
#
_cell.length_a   1.000
_cell.length_b   1.000
_cell.length_c   1.000
_cell.angle_alpha   90.00
_cell.angle_beta   90.00
_cell.angle_gamma   90.00
#
_symmetry.space_group_name_H-M   'P 1'
#
loop_
_entity.id
_entity.type
_entity.pdbx_description
1 polymer ?
#
loop_
_entity_poly.entity_id
_entity_poly.type
_entity_poly.pdbx_seq_one_letter_code
_entity_poly.pdbx_strand_id
1 'polypeptide(L)'
;MTLFHSPLSPFVRKVMVVLHETGQLDRVTLQPVNISPVSGDPQLNQDNPIGKIPALRLEDGTVLHDSRVICEYLDLQHVGLPLLPREGSARWRRMTLVSQADAIMDAAVSSRYESFLRPEDKRWDGWLQAQGDKIRRSLANLEQEHLPELMSGFDLAAIGVACALGYLDLRQPEFGWRERQPGLAAWYAEVAKRPSMVATSPVA
;
A
#
# COMPACT_ATOMS: atom_id res chain seq x y z
N MET A 1 1.41 7.30 19.53
CA MET A 1 1.28 7.85 18.15
C MET A 1 -0.15 7.72 17.66
N THR A 2 -0.58 8.54 16.70
CA THR A 2 -1.93 8.49 16.10
C THR A 2 -1.86 8.37 14.59
N LEU A 3 -2.51 7.35 14.00
CA LEU A 3 -2.53 7.10 12.57
C LEU A 3 -3.89 7.48 11.99
N PHE A 4 -3.92 8.42 11.04
CA PHE A 4 -5.11 8.68 10.23
C PHE A 4 -5.39 7.50 9.31
N HIS A 5 -6.54 6.88 9.51
CA HIS A 5 -6.81 5.51 9.07
C HIS A 5 -8.13 5.40 8.31
N SER A 6 -8.10 4.66 7.21
CA SER A 6 -9.29 4.15 6.52
C SER A 6 -9.01 2.70 6.11
N PRO A 7 -9.89 1.74 6.44
CA PRO A 7 -9.63 0.31 6.25
C PRO A 7 -9.54 -0.09 4.76
N LEU A 8 -10.08 0.72 3.85
CA LEU A 8 -10.06 0.45 2.41
C LEU A 8 -8.85 1.07 1.70
N SER A 9 -8.01 1.85 2.39
CA SER A 9 -6.82 2.45 1.79
C SER A 9 -5.67 1.43 1.78
N PRO A 10 -5.10 1.11 0.61
CA PRO A 10 -4.03 0.13 0.55
C PRO A 10 -2.70 0.70 1.05
N PHE A 11 -2.53 2.02 1.01
CA PHE A 11 -1.40 2.72 1.62
C PHE A 11 -1.45 2.68 3.14
N VAL A 12 -2.65 2.80 3.73
CA VAL A 12 -2.86 2.61 5.17
C VAL A 12 -2.63 1.13 5.52
N ARG A 13 -3.14 0.20 4.71
CA ARG A 13 -2.92 -1.24 4.92
C ARG A 13 -1.44 -1.59 5.00
N LYS A 14 -0.59 -1.01 4.15
CA LYS A 14 0.88 -1.18 4.21
C LYS A 14 1.44 -0.81 5.59
N VAL A 15 1.06 0.35 6.13
CA VAL A 15 1.45 0.79 7.48
C VAL A 15 0.93 -0.16 8.55
N MET A 16 -0.33 -0.58 8.46
CA MET A 16 -0.92 -1.53 9.41
C MET A 16 -0.18 -2.86 9.40
N VAL A 17 0.13 -3.43 8.24
CA VAL A 17 0.89 -4.68 8.13
C VAL A 17 2.28 -4.53 8.76
N VAL A 18 2.98 -3.40 8.54
CA VAL A 18 4.25 -3.11 9.23
C VAL A 18 4.08 -3.08 10.75
N LEU A 19 3.05 -2.42 11.28
CA LEU A 19 2.78 -2.38 12.72
C LEU A 19 2.52 -3.79 13.29
N HIS A 20 1.79 -4.64 12.55
CA HIS A 20 1.55 -6.03 12.93
C HIS A 20 2.85 -6.85 12.94
N GLU A 21 3.62 -6.82 11.84
CA GLU A 21 4.85 -7.61 11.68
C GLU A 21 5.95 -7.20 12.68
N THR A 22 5.92 -5.95 13.15
CA THR A 22 6.94 -5.41 14.07
C THR A 22 6.47 -5.33 15.53
N GLY A 23 5.24 -5.76 15.83
CA GLY A 23 4.69 -5.78 17.19
C GLY A 23 4.46 -4.40 17.79
N GLN A 24 4.08 -3.41 16.97
CA GLN A 24 3.99 -2.00 17.38
C GLN A 24 2.56 -1.45 17.43
N LEU A 25 1.54 -2.29 17.24
CA LEU A 25 0.13 -1.86 17.23
C LEU A 25 -0.29 -1.11 18.49
N ASP A 26 0.15 -1.58 19.67
CA ASP A 26 -0.23 -1.00 20.97
C ASP A 26 0.29 0.45 21.15
N ARG A 27 1.21 0.90 20.29
CA ARG A 27 1.76 2.27 20.28
C ARG A 27 0.97 3.23 19.39
N VAL A 28 -0.02 2.74 18.64
CA VAL A 28 -0.73 3.49 17.60
C VAL A 28 -2.23 3.50 17.86
N THR A 29 -2.78 4.68 18.13
CA THR A 29 -4.23 4.90 18.10
C THR A 29 -4.69 5.15 16.67
N LEU A 30 -5.76 4.51 16.23
CA LEU A 30 -6.35 4.74 14.90
C LEU A 30 -7.33 5.90 14.96
N GLN A 31 -7.10 6.92 14.15
CA GLN A 31 -8.03 8.00 13.92
C GLN A 31 -8.78 7.75 12.61
N PRO A 32 -10.06 7.32 12.65
CA PRO A 32 -10.80 7.01 11.44
C PRO A 32 -11.09 8.28 10.64
N VAL A 33 -10.85 8.21 9.33
CA VAL A 33 -11.23 9.27 8.39
C VAL A 33 -11.83 8.68 7.13
N ASN A 34 -12.77 9.43 6.54
CA ASN A 34 -13.39 9.09 5.26
C ASN A 34 -13.19 10.26 4.29
N ILE A 35 -12.22 10.13 3.40
CA ILE A 35 -11.81 11.20 2.49
C ILE A 35 -11.81 10.74 1.03
N SER A 36 -11.93 11.71 0.14
CA SER A 36 -11.68 11.57 -1.29
C SER A 36 -10.97 12.82 -1.81
N PRO A 37 -10.46 12.82 -3.06
CA PRO A 37 -9.84 14.01 -3.65
C PRO A 37 -10.74 15.27 -3.69
N VAL A 38 -12.07 15.11 -3.59
CA VAL A 38 -13.05 16.21 -3.61
C VAL A 38 -13.75 16.43 -2.27
N SER A 39 -13.38 15.67 -1.23
CA SER A 39 -13.94 15.77 0.12
C SER A 39 -12.86 15.40 1.13
N GLY A 40 -12.21 16.41 1.70
CA GLY A 40 -11.15 16.24 2.70
C GLY A 40 -11.68 16.15 4.14
N ASP A 41 -10.74 16.01 5.08
CA ASP A 41 -11.00 16.05 6.52
C ASP A 41 -10.24 17.24 7.13
N PRO A 42 -10.91 18.19 7.83
CA PRO A 42 -10.25 19.38 8.35
C PRO A 42 -9.13 19.10 9.35
N GLN A 43 -9.26 18.06 10.18
CA GLN A 43 -8.24 17.72 11.16
C GLN A 43 -7.03 17.07 10.48
N LEU A 44 -7.27 16.18 9.50
CA LEU A 44 -6.20 15.66 8.66
C LEU A 44 -5.47 16.77 7.92
N ASN A 45 -6.19 17.76 7.36
CA ASN A 45 -5.58 18.82 6.57
C ASN A 45 -4.74 19.80 7.42
N GLN A 46 -5.07 19.94 8.70
CA GLN A 46 -4.23 20.70 9.65
C GLN A 46 -2.90 20.00 9.91
N ASP A 47 -2.91 18.66 9.96
CA ASP A 47 -1.74 17.82 10.21
C ASP A 47 -0.90 17.53 8.97
N ASN A 48 -1.57 17.19 7.88
CA ASN A 48 -1.01 16.84 6.59
C ASN A 48 -1.66 17.73 5.52
N PRO A 49 -0.98 18.82 5.08
CA PRO A 49 -1.54 19.76 4.12
C PRO A 49 -1.83 19.14 2.75
N ILE A 50 -1.32 17.94 2.46
CA ILE A 50 -1.63 17.19 1.23
C ILE A 50 -3.06 16.62 1.27
N GLY A 51 -3.64 16.43 2.47
CA GLY A 51 -4.98 15.88 2.64
C GLY A 51 -5.11 14.41 2.21
N LYS A 52 -4.04 13.63 2.40
CA LYS A 52 -3.99 12.19 2.09
C LYS A 52 -3.72 11.34 3.32
N ILE A 53 -4.17 10.09 3.27
CA ILE A 53 -3.86 9.06 4.25
C ILE A 53 -2.94 7.97 3.65
N PRO A 54 -2.09 7.33 4.45
CA PRO A 54 -1.88 7.54 5.89
C PRO A 54 -1.11 8.84 6.22
N ALA A 55 -1.38 9.36 7.42
CA ALA A 55 -0.54 10.35 8.11
C ALA A 55 -0.36 9.87 9.56
N LEU A 56 0.87 9.90 10.08
CA LEU A 56 1.18 9.46 11.44
C LEU A 56 1.62 10.65 12.29
N ARG A 57 0.81 11.00 13.30
CA ARG A 57 1.17 12.00 14.31
C ARG A 57 1.98 11.33 15.44
N LEU A 58 3.17 11.84 15.69
CA LEU A 58 4.04 11.43 16.78
C LEU A 58 3.61 12.07 18.11
N GLU A 59 4.23 11.65 19.21
CA GLU A 59 3.88 12.13 20.56
C GLU A 59 4.23 13.61 20.77
N ASP A 60 5.25 14.11 20.08
CA ASP A 60 5.66 15.53 20.09
C ASP A 60 4.80 16.42 19.18
N GLY A 61 3.81 15.83 18.49
CA GLY A 61 2.96 16.53 17.52
C GLY A 61 3.51 16.57 16.09
N THR A 62 4.74 16.11 15.84
CA THR A 62 5.29 15.99 14.48
C THR A 62 4.43 15.04 13.64
N VAL A 63 4.16 15.39 12.39
CA VAL A 63 3.35 14.57 11.47
C VAL A 63 4.22 14.03 10.34
N LEU A 64 4.25 12.71 10.18
CA LEU A 64 4.93 12.02 9.08
C LEU A 64 3.93 11.61 8.01
N HIS A 65 4.31 11.82 6.75
CA HIS A 65 3.65 11.36 5.54
C HIS A 65 4.69 11.32 4.41
N ASP A 66 4.53 10.54 3.35
CA ASP A 66 3.45 9.59 3.05
C ASP A 66 3.69 8.19 3.69
N SER A 67 3.01 7.16 3.17
CA SER A 67 3.14 5.78 3.65
C SER A 67 4.58 5.24 3.64
N ARG A 68 5.46 5.67 2.71
CA ARG A 68 6.84 5.18 2.65
C ARG A 68 7.64 5.72 3.84
N VAL A 69 7.52 7.02 4.08
CA VAL A 69 8.17 7.71 5.21
C VAL A 69 7.71 7.11 6.53
N ILE A 70 6.41 6.87 6.68
CA ILE A 70 5.83 6.26 7.88
C ILE A 70 6.37 4.84 8.08
N CYS A 71 6.35 3.98 7.05
CA CYS A 71 6.85 2.61 7.15
C CYS A 71 8.34 2.56 7.52
N GLU A 72 9.16 3.42 6.91
CA GLU A 72 10.59 3.48 7.22
C GLU A 72 10.86 3.99 8.65
N TYR A 73 10.12 5.00 9.09
CA TYR A 73 10.19 5.46 10.48
C TYR A 73 9.86 4.32 11.45
N LEU A 74 8.76 3.60 11.23
CA LEU A 74 8.34 2.49 12.09
C LEU A 74 9.32 1.31 12.08
N ASP A 75 9.96 1.03 10.94
CA ASP A 75 11.00 0.01 10.80
C ASP A 75 12.27 0.33 11.63
N LEU A 76 12.47 1.60 12.00
CA LEU A 76 13.56 2.02 12.90
C LEU A 76 13.17 1.99 14.38
N GLN A 77 11.88 1.79 14.70
CA GLN A 77 11.36 1.86 16.07
C GLN A 77 11.35 0.50 16.82
N HIS A 78 11.76 -0.59 16.17
CA HIS A 78 11.83 -1.91 16.77
C HIS A 78 13.25 -2.49 16.76
N VAL A 79 13.46 -3.53 17.58
CA VAL A 79 14.76 -4.24 17.70
C VAL A 79 14.85 -5.53 16.87
N GLY A 80 13.75 -5.92 16.21
CA GLY A 80 13.72 -7.07 15.30
C GLY A 80 14.49 -6.87 13.99
N LEU A 81 14.48 -7.90 13.13
CA LEU A 81 15.09 -7.82 11.80
C LEU A 81 14.43 -6.68 10.99
N PRO A 82 15.22 -5.81 10.35
CA PRO A 82 14.67 -4.69 9.61
C PRO A 82 13.95 -5.16 8.35
N LEU A 83 12.79 -4.58 8.07
CA LEU A 83 11.98 -4.78 6.87
C LEU A 83 12.58 -4.09 5.63
N LEU A 84 13.59 -3.24 5.81
CA LEU A 84 14.43 -2.73 4.74
C LEU A 84 15.91 -2.89 5.10
N PRO A 85 16.78 -3.29 4.17
CA PRO A 85 18.21 -3.17 4.37
C PRO A 85 18.57 -1.71 4.73
N ARG A 86 19.43 -1.53 5.74
CA ARG A 86 19.82 -0.21 6.24
C ARG A 86 20.71 0.56 5.25
N GLU A 87 21.49 -0.15 4.46
CA GLU A 87 22.47 0.42 3.54
C GLU A 87 22.75 -0.50 2.33
N GLY A 88 23.61 -0.03 1.42
CA GLY A 88 24.09 -0.80 0.29
C GLY A 88 23.08 -0.97 -0.86
N SER A 89 23.48 -1.72 -1.88
CA SER A 89 22.68 -1.93 -3.10
C SER A 89 21.38 -2.69 -2.84
N ALA A 90 21.36 -3.58 -1.85
CA ALA A 90 20.16 -4.32 -1.45
C ALA A 90 19.03 -3.36 -1.03
N ARG A 91 19.35 -2.28 -0.30
CA ARG A 91 18.38 -1.26 0.11
C ARG A 91 17.68 -0.66 -1.11
N TRP A 92 18.44 -0.21 -2.09
CA TRP A 92 17.89 0.43 -3.29
C TRP A 92 17.08 -0.53 -4.15
N ARG A 93 17.51 -1.81 -4.21
CA ARG A 93 16.75 -2.87 -4.87
C ARG A 93 15.38 -3.06 -4.23
N ARG A 94 15.31 -3.18 -2.90
CA ARG A 94 14.03 -3.31 -2.17
C ARG A 94 13.18 -2.04 -2.26
N MET A 95 13.77 -0.86 -2.10
CA MET A 95 13.06 0.42 -2.23
C MET A 95 12.47 0.64 -3.62
N THR A 96 13.11 0.14 -4.67
CA THR A 96 12.57 0.18 -6.04
C THR A 96 11.30 -0.67 -6.15
N LEU A 97 11.29 -1.87 -5.56
CA LEU A 97 10.10 -2.72 -5.50
C LEU A 97 8.98 -2.12 -4.64
N VAL A 98 9.30 -1.49 -3.51
CA VAL A 98 8.33 -0.70 -2.73
C VAL A 98 7.72 0.39 -3.59
N SER A 99 8.53 1.13 -4.34
CA SER A 99 8.04 2.17 -5.24
C SER A 99 7.18 1.62 -6.39
N GLN A 100 7.50 0.44 -6.91
CA GLN A 100 6.71 -0.21 -7.95
C GLN A 100 5.35 -0.68 -7.43
N ALA A 101 5.30 -1.25 -6.22
CA ALA A 101 4.07 -1.61 -5.55
C ALA A 101 3.17 -0.39 -5.30
N ASP A 102 3.76 0.71 -4.84
CA ASP A 102 3.05 1.98 -4.65
C ASP A 102 2.52 2.53 -5.98
N ALA A 103 3.28 2.43 -7.07
CA ALA A 103 2.81 2.86 -8.38
C ALA A 103 1.63 2.01 -8.91
N ILE A 104 1.57 0.72 -8.56
CA ILE A 104 0.39 -0.13 -8.82
C ILE A 104 -0.81 0.39 -8.03
N MET A 105 -0.62 0.68 -6.73
CA MET A 105 -1.69 1.22 -5.88
C MET A 105 -2.16 2.60 -6.35
N ASP A 106 -1.26 3.49 -6.73
CA ASP A 106 -1.58 4.82 -7.29
C ASP A 106 -2.44 4.69 -8.55
N ALA A 107 -2.05 3.82 -9.49
CA ALA A 107 -2.80 3.58 -10.71
C ALA A 107 -4.19 2.99 -10.39
N ALA A 108 -4.27 2.02 -9.48
CA ALA A 108 -5.52 1.38 -9.10
C ALA A 108 -6.49 2.33 -8.38
N VAL A 109 -5.98 3.17 -7.47
CA VAL A 109 -6.75 4.20 -6.76
C VAL A 109 -7.22 5.28 -7.74
N SER A 110 -6.35 5.71 -8.65
CA SER A 110 -6.69 6.64 -9.71
C SER A 110 -7.82 6.12 -10.60
N SER A 111 -7.73 4.86 -11.05
CA SER A 111 -8.81 4.22 -11.80
C SER A 111 -10.11 4.14 -11.00
N ARG A 112 -10.05 3.89 -9.69
CA ARG A 112 -11.23 3.89 -8.83
C ARG A 112 -11.87 5.26 -8.72
N TYR A 113 -11.08 6.34 -8.60
CA TYR A 113 -11.64 7.69 -8.60
C TYR A 113 -12.28 8.02 -9.95
N GLU A 114 -11.66 7.62 -11.05
CA GLU A 114 -12.22 7.84 -12.38
C GLU A 114 -13.55 7.09 -12.59
N SER A 115 -13.64 5.83 -12.15
CA SER A 115 -14.83 5.00 -12.39
C SER A 115 -15.97 5.19 -11.38
N PHE A 116 -15.67 5.59 -10.14
CA PHE A 116 -16.68 5.68 -9.08
C PHE A 116 -16.96 7.11 -8.60
N LEU A 117 -15.94 7.97 -8.53
CA LEU A 117 -16.07 9.32 -7.97
C LEU A 117 -16.34 10.36 -9.06
N ARG A 118 -15.72 10.22 -10.23
CA ARG A 118 -15.88 11.16 -11.33
C ARG A 118 -17.27 11.01 -11.98
N PRO A 119 -17.97 12.12 -12.25
CA PRO A 119 -19.21 12.12 -13.03
C PRO A 119 -19.05 11.40 -14.37
N GLU A 120 -20.05 10.63 -14.79
CA GLU A 120 -19.98 9.75 -15.97
C GLU A 120 -19.60 10.51 -17.25
N ASP A 121 -20.16 11.71 -17.43
CA ASP A 121 -19.92 12.61 -18.56
C ASP A 121 -18.50 13.20 -18.60
N LYS A 122 -17.73 13.06 -17.51
CA LYS A 122 -16.36 13.59 -17.38
C LYS A 122 -15.29 12.51 -17.39
N ARG A 123 -15.69 11.23 -17.46
CA ARG A 123 -14.75 10.11 -17.46
C ARG A 123 -13.99 10.05 -18.78
N TRP A 124 -12.73 9.66 -18.71
CA TRP A 124 -11.88 9.51 -19.88
C TRP A 124 -11.32 8.09 -19.97
N ASP A 125 -11.83 7.31 -20.93
CA ASP A 125 -11.42 5.92 -21.12
C ASP A 125 -9.91 5.77 -21.39
N GLY A 126 -9.30 6.73 -22.11
CA GLY A 126 -7.86 6.75 -22.35
C GLY A 126 -7.04 6.83 -21.06
N TRP A 127 -7.54 7.50 -20.02
CA TRP A 127 -6.91 7.51 -18.70
C TRP A 127 -6.97 6.13 -18.04
N LEU A 128 -8.13 5.49 -18.03
CA LEU A 128 -8.32 4.15 -17.47
C LEU A 128 -7.43 3.12 -18.18
N GLN A 129 -7.35 3.16 -19.51
CA GLN A 129 -6.47 2.31 -20.30
C GLN A 129 -5.01 2.50 -19.90
N ALA A 130 -4.54 3.75 -19.80
CA ALA A 130 -3.17 4.06 -19.41
C ALA A 130 -2.83 3.60 -17.98
N GLN A 131 -3.75 3.74 -17.01
CA GLN A 131 -3.53 3.22 -15.66
C GLN A 131 -3.51 1.68 -15.65
N GLY A 132 -4.42 1.04 -16.37
CA GLY A 132 -4.44 -0.42 -16.53
C GLY A 132 -3.17 -0.97 -17.19
N ASP A 133 -2.62 -0.26 -18.17
CA ASP A 133 -1.34 -0.60 -18.82
C ASP A 133 -0.17 -0.55 -17.83
N LYS A 134 -0.12 0.45 -16.95
CA LYS A 134 0.91 0.56 -15.90
C LYS A 134 0.84 -0.64 -14.96
N ILE A 135 -0.36 -0.98 -14.48
CA ILE A 135 -0.57 -2.12 -13.59
C ILE A 135 -0.13 -3.41 -14.30
N ARG A 136 -0.57 -3.64 -15.55
CA ARG A 136 -0.21 -4.84 -16.32
C ARG A 136 1.31 -5.01 -16.49
N ARG A 137 2.02 -3.95 -16.89
CA ARG A 137 3.49 -4.02 -17.08
C ARG A 137 4.21 -4.25 -15.75
N SER A 138 3.79 -3.58 -14.68
CA SER A 138 4.41 -3.77 -13.36
C SER A 138 4.20 -5.20 -12.83
N LEU A 139 2.99 -5.74 -12.95
CA LEU A 139 2.70 -7.11 -12.53
C LEU A 139 3.48 -8.16 -13.35
N ALA A 140 3.60 -7.97 -14.66
CA ALA A 140 4.43 -8.84 -15.50
C ALA A 140 5.91 -8.79 -15.12
N ASN A 141 6.44 -7.61 -14.80
CA ASN A 141 7.82 -7.46 -14.32
C ASN A 141 8.03 -8.11 -12.95
N LEU A 142 7.05 -8.01 -12.02
CA LEU A 142 7.12 -8.70 -10.73
C LEU A 142 7.15 -10.22 -10.91
N GLU A 143 6.30 -10.78 -11.78
CA GLU A 143 6.26 -12.21 -12.10
C GLU A 143 7.60 -12.70 -12.68
N GLN A 144 8.13 -11.98 -13.67
CA GLN A 144 9.25 -12.43 -14.48
C GLN A 144 10.60 -12.22 -13.80
N GLU A 145 10.81 -11.07 -13.15
CA GLU A 145 12.14 -10.63 -12.72
C GLU A 145 12.31 -10.64 -11.19
N HIS A 146 11.22 -10.45 -10.44
CA HIS A 146 11.30 -10.15 -9.00
C HIS A 146 10.61 -11.17 -8.11
N LEU A 147 9.94 -12.18 -8.66
CA LEU A 147 9.26 -13.22 -7.89
C LEU A 147 10.20 -13.94 -6.91
N PRO A 148 11.44 -14.36 -7.29
CA PRO A 148 12.38 -14.95 -6.32
C PRO A 148 12.71 -14.02 -5.15
N GLU A 149 12.78 -12.71 -5.40
CA GLU A 149 13.07 -11.73 -4.35
C GLU A 149 11.85 -11.42 -3.46
N LEU A 150 10.63 -11.61 -3.96
CA LEU A 150 9.42 -11.54 -3.15
C LEU A 150 9.28 -12.79 -2.27
N MET A 151 9.81 -13.93 -2.73
CA MET A 151 9.81 -15.18 -2.00
C MET A 151 10.94 -15.27 -0.96
N SER A 152 12.00 -14.46 -1.07
CA SER A 152 13.14 -14.52 -0.15
C SER A 152 12.84 -13.99 1.26
N GLY A 153 11.77 -13.22 1.44
CA GLY A 153 11.38 -12.70 2.75
C GLY A 153 10.15 -11.80 2.69
N PHE A 154 9.43 -11.70 3.80
CA PHE A 154 8.25 -10.84 3.93
C PHE A 154 8.65 -9.45 4.48
N ASP A 155 9.45 -8.74 3.69
CA ASP A 155 9.98 -7.41 4.00
C ASP A 155 9.06 -6.29 3.45
N LEU A 156 9.48 -5.02 3.52
CA LEU A 156 8.61 -3.91 3.09
C LEU A 156 8.21 -3.97 1.61
N ALA A 157 9.05 -4.52 0.74
CA ALA A 157 8.71 -4.71 -0.67
C ALA A 157 7.62 -5.78 -0.84
N ALA A 158 7.77 -6.92 -0.16
CA ALA A 158 6.76 -7.98 -0.16
C ALA A 158 5.43 -7.49 0.43
N ILE A 159 5.46 -6.73 1.53
CA ILE A 159 4.28 -6.11 2.15
C ILE A 159 3.58 -5.17 1.16
N GLY A 160 4.35 -4.30 0.48
CA GLY A 160 3.81 -3.37 -0.51
C GLY A 160 3.11 -4.10 -1.65
N VAL A 161 3.76 -5.10 -2.24
CA VAL A 161 3.18 -5.89 -3.34
C VAL A 161 1.92 -6.63 -2.87
N ALA A 162 1.94 -7.25 -1.69
CA ALA A 162 0.77 -7.95 -1.17
C ALA A 162 -0.42 -7.01 -0.91
N CYS A 163 -0.17 -5.79 -0.40
CA CYS A 163 -1.20 -4.77 -0.26
C CYS A 163 -1.77 -4.31 -1.61
N ALA A 164 -0.91 -4.14 -2.62
CA ALA A 164 -1.32 -3.78 -3.97
C ALA A 164 -2.23 -4.84 -4.61
N LEU A 165 -1.85 -6.12 -4.53
CA LEU A 165 -2.64 -7.23 -5.06
C LEU A 165 -3.99 -7.35 -4.36
N GLY A 166 -4.01 -7.25 -3.03
CA GLY A 166 -5.28 -7.26 -2.29
C GLY A 166 -6.19 -6.08 -2.61
N TYR A 167 -5.64 -4.93 -3.00
CA TYR A 167 -6.45 -3.79 -3.45
C TYR A 167 -7.02 -3.99 -4.86
N LEU A 168 -6.27 -4.63 -5.76
CA LEU A 168 -6.79 -5.04 -7.05
C LEU A 168 -7.97 -6.00 -6.87
N ASP A 169 -7.87 -6.98 -5.96
CA ASP A 169 -8.98 -7.89 -5.66
C ASP A 169 -10.22 -7.16 -5.15
N LEU A 170 -10.02 -6.17 -4.29
CA LEU A 170 -11.11 -5.40 -3.70
C LEU A 170 -11.83 -4.49 -4.71
N ARG A 171 -11.07 -3.82 -5.60
CA ARG A 171 -11.59 -2.71 -6.41
C ARG A 171 -11.65 -2.98 -7.91
N GLN A 172 -10.97 -4.02 -8.38
CA GLN A 172 -10.91 -4.42 -9.78
C GLN A 172 -10.87 -5.97 -9.89
N PRO A 173 -11.81 -6.71 -9.28
CA PRO A 173 -11.82 -8.17 -9.32
C PRO A 173 -11.85 -8.72 -10.77
N GLU A 174 -12.42 -7.96 -11.71
CA GLU A 174 -12.46 -8.27 -13.14
C GLU A 174 -11.14 -8.07 -13.89
N PHE A 175 -10.10 -7.51 -13.24
CA PHE A 175 -8.82 -7.24 -13.88
C PHE A 175 -8.06 -8.51 -14.31
N GLY A 176 -8.37 -9.65 -13.66
CA GLY A 176 -7.85 -10.97 -14.03
C GLY A 176 -6.34 -11.09 -13.89
N TRP A 177 -5.77 -10.56 -12.79
CA TRP A 177 -4.31 -10.57 -12.61
C TRP A 177 -3.78 -11.96 -12.26
N ARG A 178 -4.57 -12.80 -11.58
CA ARG A 178 -4.13 -14.14 -11.14
C ARG A 178 -3.90 -15.09 -12.30
N GLU A 179 -4.79 -15.05 -13.30
CA GLU A 179 -4.71 -15.87 -14.50
C GLU A 179 -3.49 -15.49 -15.34
N ARG A 180 -3.08 -14.23 -15.28
CA ARG A 180 -1.95 -13.70 -16.04
C ARG A 180 -0.61 -13.86 -15.33
N GLN A 181 -0.59 -13.89 -14.00
CA GLN A 181 0.63 -13.97 -13.17
C GLN A 181 0.52 -15.13 -12.16
N PRO A 182 0.62 -16.39 -12.61
CA PRO A 182 0.36 -17.56 -11.77
C PRO A 182 1.35 -17.71 -10.61
N GLY A 183 2.62 -17.35 -10.79
CA GLY A 183 3.64 -17.40 -9.73
C GLY A 183 3.34 -16.39 -8.61
N LEU A 184 3.01 -15.16 -8.99
CA LEU A 184 2.60 -14.10 -8.08
C LEU A 184 1.28 -14.44 -7.38
N ALA A 185 0.34 -15.10 -8.08
CA ALA A 185 -0.90 -15.58 -7.49
C ALA A 185 -0.65 -16.65 -6.41
N ALA A 186 0.23 -17.61 -6.69
CA ALA A 186 0.61 -18.65 -5.73
C ALA A 186 1.34 -18.04 -4.52
N TRP A 187 2.30 -17.14 -4.74
CA TRP A 187 2.97 -16.41 -3.68
C TRP A 187 1.99 -15.62 -2.82
N TYR A 188 1.05 -14.89 -3.44
CA TYR A 188 0.05 -14.10 -2.74
C TYR A 188 -0.87 -14.97 -1.88
N ALA A 189 -1.27 -16.14 -2.39
CA ALA A 189 -2.09 -17.09 -1.65
C ALA A 189 -1.41 -17.56 -0.34
N GLU A 190 -0.08 -17.69 -0.32
CA GLU A 190 0.65 -18.02 0.89
C GLU A 190 0.80 -16.82 1.84
N VAL A 191 1.22 -15.65 1.33
CA VAL A 191 1.41 -14.49 2.21
C VAL A 191 0.09 -13.93 2.75
N ALA A 192 -1.03 -14.11 2.05
CA ALA A 192 -2.36 -13.70 2.51
C ALA A 192 -2.81 -14.44 3.77
N LYS A 193 -2.22 -15.61 4.08
CA LYS A 193 -2.51 -16.38 5.31
C LYS A 193 -1.81 -15.83 6.55
N ARG A 194 -0.86 -14.90 6.40
CA ARG A 194 -0.14 -14.34 7.55
C ARG A 194 -1.10 -13.60 8.49
N PRO A 195 -0.90 -13.67 9.82
CA PRO A 195 -1.77 -12.98 10.78
C PRO A 195 -1.93 -11.47 10.49
N SER A 196 -0.84 -10.80 10.08
CA SER A 196 -0.84 -9.38 9.70
C SER A 196 -1.74 -9.10 8.48
N MET A 197 -1.69 -9.96 7.47
CA MET A 197 -2.47 -9.83 6.24
C MET A 197 -3.95 -10.15 6.44
N VAL A 198 -4.25 -11.14 7.27
CA VAL A 198 -5.62 -11.51 7.67
C VAL A 198 -6.25 -10.41 8.51
N ALA A 199 -5.56 -9.93 9.55
CA ALA A 199 -6.06 -8.90 10.46
C ALA A 199 -6.32 -7.55 9.76
N THR A 200 -5.62 -7.30 8.66
CA THR A 200 -5.74 -6.05 7.88
C THR A 200 -6.46 -6.26 6.54
N SER A 201 -7.13 -7.40 6.35
CA SER A 201 -7.86 -7.66 5.11
C SER A 201 -8.96 -6.61 4.92
N PRO A 202 -9.06 -5.96 3.74
CA PRO A 202 -10.10 -4.98 3.50
C PRO A 202 -11.45 -5.71 3.47
N VAL A 203 -12.31 -5.40 4.43
CA VAL A 203 -13.69 -5.88 4.45
C VAL A 203 -14.49 -4.98 3.51
N ALA A 204 -15.05 -5.56 2.44
CA ALA A 204 -15.89 -4.88 1.47
C ALA A 204 -17.30 -4.61 2.02
#